data_AF-A0A835IZK5-F1
#
_entry.id   AF-A0A835IZK5-F1
#
_cell.length_a   1.000
_cell.length_b   1.000
_cell.length_c   1.000
_cell.angle_alpha   90.00
_cell.angle_beta   90.00
_cell.angle_gamma   90.00
#
_symmetry.space_group_name_H-M   'P 1'
#
loop_
_entity.id
_entity.type
_entity.pdbx_description
1 polymer ?
#
loop_
_entity_poly.entity_id
_entity_poly.type
_entity_poly.pdbx_seq_one_letter_code
_entity_poly.pdbx_strand_id
1 'polypeptide(L)'
;MAPNMSEETLDVKNNKPYLITLKKSDLMVNGNLILFEVPSNIVLSSSLYESTEQPLSINGCFLGFDSYDSKSRHVVPLGKLKGIRFMSIFRFKVWWTTHWVGNNGSDVEYETQVMILDKPDYGGPYVLFLPLIEGPFRASLQPDDNDNVDICVESGFTQVTSSIFRCSMYIHVGDNPHNLIKEAMKVVRVHLGTFKLLEEKSAPGIVDKFGWCTWDAFYLNVQPEGIWEGVKGLVENGCPPRLVLIDDGWQSICHDDDPITDQEGMNRTAAGEQMPYRLVKFQENYKFRDYQSKRLMPTETSSSDANGDVSLNKGMGAFVRDLKGDFKSIKYIYVWHALCGYWGGVRPQVPGMPESNIIVPKLSPSLRMTMEDLAVDKIMNNRVGLVPPDMVHQMYEGLHSHLESVGIDGVKVDVIHLLEMMYEDYGGRVELAKAYYKALTAFVKKHFKGNGVIASMEHCNDFMFLGTEAISLGRVGMYMTIFL
;
A
#
# COMPACT_ATOMS: atom_id res chain seq x y z
N MET A 1 -11.63 -49.99 2.90
CA MET A 1 -12.83 -49.99 2.04
C MET A 1 -12.86 -48.67 1.29
N ALA A 2 -12.83 -48.73 -0.03
CA ALA A 2 -13.08 -47.61 -0.93
C ALA A 2 -14.58 -47.21 -0.89
N PRO A 3 -15.01 -46.08 -1.49
CA PRO A 3 -14.83 -45.77 -2.93
C PRO A 3 -14.05 -44.46 -3.13
N ASN A 4 -13.09 -44.29 -4.04
CA ASN A 4 -13.13 -44.45 -5.50
C ASN A 4 -14.46 -43.99 -6.12
N MET A 5 -14.59 -42.68 -6.35
CA MET A 5 -15.38 -42.16 -7.46
C MET A 5 -14.45 -41.57 -8.49
N SER A 6 -14.52 -42.18 -9.65
CA SER A 6 -13.84 -41.89 -10.90
C SER A 6 -14.02 -40.45 -11.36
N GLU A 7 -12.96 -39.92 -11.96
CA GLU A 7 -13.03 -38.87 -12.96
C GLU A 7 -14.06 -39.24 -14.04
N GLU A 8 -15.19 -38.56 -14.07
CA GLU A 8 -15.96 -38.38 -15.29
C GLU A 8 -15.75 -36.95 -15.78
N THR A 9 -14.83 -36.86 -16.73
CA THR A 9 -14.59 -35.72 -17.59
C THR A 9 -15.82 -35.47 -18.45
N LEU A 10 -16.61 -34.47 -18.07
CA LEU A 10 -17.48 -33.73 -18.97
C LEU A 10 -17.29 -32.23 -18.74
N ASP A 11 -16.05 -31.76 -18.87
CA ASP A 11 -15.74 -30.33 -19.06
C ASP A 11 -16.08 -29.96 -20.51
N VAL A 12 -17.38 -29.95 -20.83
CA VAL A 12 -17.88 -29.27 -22.02
C VAL A 12 -17.83 -27.78 -21.69
N LYS A 13 -16.65 -27.17 -21.85
CA LYS A 13 -16.48 -25.72 -21.83
C LYS A 13 -17.39 -25.11 -22.90
N ASN A 14 -18.58 -24.71 -22.47
CA ASN A 14 -19.47 -23.85 -23.22
C ASN A 14 -18.83 -22.46 -23.23
N ASN A 15 -17.78 -22.29 -24.05
CA ASN A 15 -17.00 -21.07 -24.24
C ASN A 15 -17.82 -20.00 -25.01
N LYS A 16 -19.03 -19.71 -24.55
CA LYS A 16 -19.74 -18.51 -25.02
C LYS A 16 -19.22 -17.33 -24.20
N PRO A 17 -18.68 -16.27 -24.83
CA PRO A 17 -18.24 -15.09 -24.11
C PRO A 17 -19.43 -14.44 -23.41
N TYR A 18 -19.18 -13.87 -22.23
CA TYR A 18 -20.19 -13.07 -21.54
C TYR A 18 -20.50 -11.81 -22.32
N LEU A 19 -21.78 -11.54 -22.56
CA LEU A 19 -22.24 -10.35 -23.26
C LEU A 19 -22.71 -9.30 -22.25
N ILE A 20 -21.92 -8.22 -22.11
CA ILE A 20 -22.29 -7.02 -21.36
C ILE A 20 -22.94 -6.03 -22.33
N THR A 21 -24.16 -5.58 -22.03
CA THR A 21 -24.85 -4.59 -22.86
C THR A 21 -25.48 -3.50 -22.02
N LEU A 22 -25.39 -2.26 -22.50
CA LEU A 22 -26.20 -1.14 -22.03
C LEU A 22 -27.30 -0.87 -23.07
N LYS A 23 -28.56 -1.14 -22.73
CA LYS A 23 -29.72 -0.94 -23.64
C LYS A 23 -30.90 -0.37 -22.86
N LYS A 24 -31.55 0.67 -23.39
CA LYS A 24 -32.74 1.29 -22.77
C LYS A 24 -32.53 1.69 -21.29
N SER A 25 -31.34 2.18 -20.94
CA SER A 25 -30.94 2.50 -19.57
C SER A 25 -30.80 1.29 -18.63
N ASP A 26 -30.68 0.08 -19.17
CA ASP A 26 -30.38 -1.13 -18.40
C ASP A 26 -28.99 -1.67 -18.75
N LEU A 27 -28.15 -1.81 -17.72
CA LEU A 27 -26.90 -2.58 -17.81
C LEU A 27 -27.22 -4.05 -17.54
N MET A 28 -26.97 -4.90 -18.53
CA MET A 28 -27.29 -6.32 -18.49
C MET A 28 -26.08 -7.19 -18.79
N VAL A 29 -26.06 -8.38 -18.17
CA VAL A 29 -25.08 -9.44 -18.43
C VAL A 29 -25.81 -10.71 -18.86
N ASN A 30 -25.58 -11.15 -20.10
CA ASN A 30 -26.33 -12.26 -20.73
C ASN A 30 -27.85 -12.09 -20.63
N GLY A 31 -28.33 -10.84 -20.67
CA GLY A 31 -29.76 -10.50 -20.53
C GLY A 31 -30.27 -10.42 -19.09
N ASN A 32 -29.45 -10.73 -18.08
CA ASN A 32 -29.79 -10.51 -16.68
C ASN A 32 -29.54 -9.04 -16.33
N LEU A 33 -30.53 -8.38 -15.73
CA LEU A 33 -30.43 -7.00 -15.28
C LEU A 33 -29.45 -6.88 -14.11
N ILE A 34 -28.50 -5.95 -14.22
CA ILE A 34 -27.50 -5.66 -13.18
C ILE A 34 -27.74 -4.28 -12.58
N LEU A 35 -27.83 -3.24 -13.42
CA LEU A 35 -28.24 -1.89 -13.03
C LEU A 35 -29.37 -1.43 -13.94
N PHE A 36 -30.36 -0.75 -13.38
CA PHE A 36 -31.46 -0.11 -14.12
C PHE A 36 -31.42 1.41 -13.94
N GLU A 37 -32.15 2.15 -14.78
CA GLU A 37 -32.09 3.62 -14.80
C GLU A 37 -30.67 4.18 -14.97
N VAL A 38 -29.82 3.44 -15.70
CA VAL A 38 -28.45 3.86 -16.05
C VAL A 38 -28.52 5.19 -16.83
N PRO A 39 -27.85 6.25 -16.35
CA PRO A 39 -27.84 7.55 -17.02
C PRO A 39 -27.23 7.48 -18.42
N SER A 40 -27.73 8.33 -19.33
CA SER A 40 -27.31 8.35 -20.74
C SER A 40 -25.88 8.81 -20.97
N ASN A 41 -25.25 9.44 -19.98
CA ASN A 41 -23.86 9.86 -20.01
C ASN A 41 -22.87 8.75 -19.61
N ILE A 42 -23.35 7.57 -19.18
CA ILE A 42 -22.50 6.40 -18.93
C ILE A 42 -22.10 5.76 -20.26
N VAL A 43 -20.81 5.45 -20.39
CA VAL A 43 -20.22 4.91 -21.62
C VAL A 43 -19.51 3.60 -21.33
N LEU A 44 -19.79 2.58 -22.13
CA LEU A 44 -19.03 1.33 -22.14
C LEU A 44 -17.97 1.38 -23.25
N SER A 45 -16.73 1.03 -22.90
CA SER A 45 -15.61 0.92 -23.84
C SER A 45 -15.08 -0.52 -23.87
N SER A 46 -14.66 -0.98 -25.04
CA SER A 46 -14.15 -2.35 -25.20
C SER A 46 -12.82 -2.53 -24.45
N SER A 47 -12.63 -3.71 -23.83
CA SER A 47 -11.32 -4.17 -23.40
C SER A 47 -10.61 -4.81 -24.59
N LEU A 48 -9.88 -4.01 -25.38
CA LEU A 48 -9.04 -4.56 -26.45
C LEU A 48 -7.80 -5.20 -25.81
N TYR A 49 -7.96 -6.44 -25.36
CA TYR A 49 -6.85 -7.29 -24.94
C TYR A 49 -6.46 -8.22 -26.11
N GLU A 50 -5.44 -7.83 -26.88
CA GLU A 50 -4.73 -8.73 -27.78
C GLU A 50 -3.41 -9.12 -27.09
N SER A 51 -3.34 -10.30 -26.46
CA SER A 51 -2.05 -10.88 -26.12
C SER A 51 -1.48 -11.60 -27.33
N THR A 52 -0.18 -11.46 -27.56
CA THR A 52 0.56 -12.17 -28.62
C THR A 52 0.64 -13.69 -28.40
N GLU A 53 0.11 -14.22 -27.30
CA GLU A 53 0.26 -15.64 -26.95
C GLU A 53 -1.04 -16.44 -26.77
N GLN A 54 -2.23 -15.80 -26.79
CA GLN A 54 -3.56 -16.43 -27.00
C GLN A 54 -4.67 -15.37 -26.85
N PRO A 55 -5.82 -15.48 -27.56
CA PRO A 55 -6.97 -14.61 -27.31
C PRO A 55 -7.64 -14.99 -25.99
N LEU A 56 -7.23 -14.36 -24.89
CA LEU A 56 -7.89 -14.46 -23.59
C LEU A 56 -9.21 -13.67 -23.61
N SER A 57 -10.22 -14.20 -22.92
CA SER A 57 -11.64 -13.91 -23.13
C SER A 57 -12.07 -12.46 -22.88
N ILE A 58 -12.95 -11.97 -23.75
CA ILE A 58 -13.66 -10.67 -23.77
C ILE A 58 -14.73 -10.57 -22.64
N ASN A 59 -14.51 -11.21 -21.50
CA ASN A 59 -15.51 -11.32 -20.43
C ASN A 59 -15.62 -10.04 -19.57
N GLY A 60 -15.25 -8.88 -20.12
CA GLY A 60 -15.27 -7.62 -19.42
C GLY A 60 -15.20 -6.41 -20.33
N CYS A 61 -15.58 -5.26 -19.78
CA CYS A 61 -15.54 -3.98 -20.46
C CYS A 61 -15.12 -2.87 -19.50
N PHE A 62 -14.62 -1.78 -20.05
CA PHE A 62 -14.42 -0.56 -19.29
C PHE A 62 -15.71 0.25 -19.24
N LEU A 63 -15.92 0.94 -18.13
CA LEU A 63 -16.99 1.88 -17.94
C LEU A 63 -16.38 3.25 -17.61
N GLY A 64 -16.94 4.29 -18.22
CA GLY A 64 -16.67 5.69 -17.89
C GLY A 64 -17.92 6.54 -18.07
N PHE A 65 -17.75 7.86 -18.08
CA PHE A 65 -18.85 8.79 -18.25
C PHE A 65 -18.40 10.12 -18.86
N ASP A 66 -19.38 10.86 -19.39
CA ASP A 66 -19.26 12.27 -19.73
C ASP A 66 -19.92 13.15 -18.67
N SER A 67 -19.29 14.27 -18.36
CA SER A 67 -19.80 15.32 -17.49
C SER A 67 -19.83 16.65 -18.25
N TYR A 68 -20.75 17.53 -17.88
CA TYR A 68 -20.87 18.84 -18.53
C TYR A 68 -19.70 19.76 -18.15
N ASP A 69 -19.33 19.76 -16.86
CA ASP A 69 -18.26 20.61 -16.33
C ASP A 69 -16.97 19.83 -16.15
N SER A 70 -15.84 20.47 -16.44
CA SER A 70 -14.53 19.95 -16.00
C SER A 70 -14.34 20.20 -14.51
N LYS A 71 -14.16 19.13 -13.72
CA LYS A 71 -14.00 19.20 -12.25
C LYS A 71 -12.87 18.28 -11.80
N SER A 72 -12.28 18.60 -10.64
CA SER A 72 -11.29 17.75 -9.96
C SER A 72 -11.94 16.58 -9.20
N ARG A 73 -13.26 16.63 -9.01
CA ARG A 73 -14.06 15.58 -8.38
C ARG A 73 -15.43 15.48 -9.05
N HIS A 74 -15.82 14.25 -9.37
CA HIS A 74 -17.15 13.90 -9.87
C HIS A 74 -17.75 12.81 -8.98
N VAL A 75 -19.05 12.89 -8.75
CA VAL A 75 -19.87 11.80 -8.21
C VAL A 75 -20.99 11.61 -9.20
N VAL A 76 -21.02 10.44 -9.85
CA VAL A 76 -21.93 10.16 -10.96
C VAL A 76 -22.66 8.84 -10.70
N PRO A 77 -23.99 8.81 -10.79
CA PRO A 77 -24.74 7.57 -10.66
C PRO A 77 -24.45 6.64 -11.83
N LEU A 78 -24.13 5.38 -11.53
CA LEU A 78 -24.00 4.33 -12.54
C LEU A 78 -25.35 3.69 -12.89
N GLY A 79 -26.35 3.90 -12.05
CA GLY A 79 -27.67 3.28 -12.13
C GLY A 79 -28.04 2.60 -10.81
N LYS A 80 -29.29 2.20 -10.69
CA LYS A 80 -29.86 1.60 -9.49
C LYS A 80 -29.55 0.12 -9.40
N LEU A 81 -29.15 -0.31 -8.20
CA LEU A 81 -28.98 -1.71 -7.83
C LEU A 81 -30.07 -2.11 -6.84
N LYS A 82 -30.85 -3.16 -7.15
CA LYS A 82 -31.93 -3.64 -6.28
C LYS A 82 -32.00 -5.16 -6.26
N GLY A 83 -32.01 -5.72 -5.05
CA GLY A 83 -32.25 -7.14 -4.82
C GLY A 83 -31.15 -8.08 -5.32
N ILE A 84 -29.96 -7.57 -5.66
CA ILE A 84 -28.80 -8.38 -6.07
C ILE A 84 -27.79 -8.35 -4.94
N ARG A 85 -27.60 -9.49 -4.28
CA ARG A 85 -26.63 -9.62 -3.19
C ARG A 85 -25.23 -9.29 -3.69
N PHE A 86 -24.44 -8.59 -2.89
CA PHE A 86 -23.04 -8.30 -3.19
C PHE A 86 -22.15 -8.47 -1.96
N MET A 87 -20.87 -8.68 -2.22
CA MET A 87 -19.79 -8.47 -1.25
C MET A 87 -18.85 -7.40 -1.80
N SER A 88 -18.43 -6.47 -0.96
CA SER A 88 -17.49 -5.42 -1.32
C SER A 88 -16.32 -5.33 -0.35
N ILE A 89 -15.23 -4.71 -0.81
CA ILE A 89 -14.11 -4.27 0.02
C ILE A 89 -14.10 -2.76 -0.02
N PHE A 90 -14.24 -2.13 1.14
CA PHE A 90 -14.29 -0.67 1.29
C PHE A 90 -13.32 -0.21 2.37
N ARG A 91 -12.93 1.07 2.32
CA ARG A 91 -12.10 1.69 3.36
C ARG A 91 -12.98 2.20 4.48
N PHE A 92 -12.97 1.52 5.62
CA PHE A 92 -13.64 1.99 6.83
C PHE A 92 -12.80 3.00 7.60
N LYS A 93 -11.49 3.08 7.32
CA LYS A 93 -10.54 4.07 7.84
C LYS A 93 -9.54 4.45 6.75
N VAL A 94 -8.79 5.54 6.95
CA VAL A 94 -7.72 5.95 6.03
C VAL A 94 -6.74 4.81 5.76
N TRP A 95 -6.33 4.07 6.77
CA TRP A 95 -5.27 3.07 6.57
C TRP A 95 -5.78 1.69 6.18
N TRP A 96 -7.07 1.41 6.37
CA TRP A 96 -7.60 0.04 6.49
C TRP A 96 -8.86 -0.18 5.68
N THR A 97 -8.97 -1.39 5.11
CA THR A 97 -10.19 -1.89 4.48
C THR A 97 -10.80 -3.03 5.28
N THR A 98 -12.11 -3.21 5.12
CA THR A 98 -12.82 -4.41 5.56
C THR A 98 -13.81 -4.83 4.48
N HIS A 99 -14.46 -5.97 4.67
CA HIS A 99 -15.52 -6.43 3.80
C HIS A 99 -16.88 -5.87 4.25
N TRP A 100 -17.81 -5.75 3.31
CA TRP A 100 -19.21 -5.43 3.53
C TRP A 100 -20.10 -6.29 2.64
N VAL A 101 -21.37 -6.44 3.01
CA VAL A 101 -22.38 -7.16 2.22
C VAL A 101 -23.68 -6.38 2.20
N GLY A 102 -24.36 -6.38 1.06
CA GLY A 102 -25.63 -5.69 0.87
C GLY A 102 -26.41 -6.28 -0.30
N ASN A 103 -27.55 -5.69 -0.64
CA ASN A 103 -28.33 -6.11 -1.81
C ASN A 103 -28.97 -4.95 -2.61
N ASN A 104 -28.78 -3.70 -2.19
CA ASN A 104 -29.21 -2.50 -2.90
C ASN A 104 -28.06 -1.49 -3.04
N GLY A 105 -28.18 -0.52 -3.96
CA GLY A 105 -27.15 0.51 -4.13
C GLY A 105 -26.95 1.39 -2.90
N SER A 106 -28.02 1.58 -2.11
CA SER A 106 -27.97 2.31 -0.83
C SER A 106 -27.22 1.55 0.28
N ASP A 107 -26.98 0.24 0.12
CA ASP A 107 -26.18 -0.56 1.05
C ASP A 107 -24.67 -0.46 0.76
N VAL A 108 -24.26 0.18 -0.35
CA VAL A 108 -22.84 0.34 -0.69
C VAL A 108 -22.18 1.28 0.32
N GLU A 109 -20.95 0.99 0.73
CA GLU A 109 -20.20 1.87 1.62
C GLU A 109 -19.36 2.88 0.84
N TYR A 110 -19.15 4.06 1.41
CA TYR A 110 -18.20 5.03 0.86
C TYR A 110 -16.80 4.42 0.73
N GLU A 111 -16.03 4.88 -0.26
CA GLU A 111 -14.68 4.36 -0.52
C GLU A 111 -14.65 2.85 -0.80
N THR A 112 -15.69 2.32 -1.45
CA THR A 112 -15.72 0.94 -1.95
C THR A 112 -14.77 0.80 -3.15
N GLN A 113 -13.85 -0.15 -3.09
CA GLN A 113 -12.74 -0.31 -4.05
C GLN A 113 -12.84 -1.57 -4.90
N VAL A 114 -13.63 -2.53 -4.44
CA VAL A 114 -13.95 -3.78 -5.12
C VAL A 114 -15.39 -4.12 -4.75
N MET A 115 -16.22 -4.51 -5.70
CA MET A 115 -17.57 -4.99 -5.42
C MET A 115 -17.91 -6.17 -6.34
N ILE A 116 -18.29 -7.30 -5.75
CA ILE A 116 -18.67 -8.52 -6.47
C ILE A 116 -20.16 -8.74 -6.23
N LEU A 117 -20.93 -8.67 -7.31
CA LEU A 117 -22.33 -9.05 -7.35
C LEU A 117 -22.44 -10.57 -7.44
N ASP A 118 -23.27 -11.15 -6.58
CA ASP A 118 -23.59 -12.57 -6.56
C ASP A 118 -24.51 -12.95 -7.73
N LYS A 119 -24.62 -14.25 -7.97
CA LYS A 119 -25.51 -14.82 -8.96
C LYS A 119 -26.97 -14.54 -8.58
N PRO A 120 -27.83 -14.17 -9.54
CA PRO A 120 -29.28 -14.18 -9.32
C PRO A 120 -29.76 -15.57 -8.88
N ASP A 121 -30.83 -15.63 -8.09
CA ASP A 121 -31.37 -16.90 -7.57
C ASP A 121 -31.80 -17.89 -8.68
N TYR A 122 -32.09 -17.38 -9.88
CA TYR A 122 -32.46 -18.16 -11.07
C TYR A 122 -31.25 -18.62 -11.90
N GLY A 123 -30.03 -18.40 -11.40
CA GLY A 123 -28.77 -18.65 -12.11
C GLY A 123 -28.25 -17.42 -12.86
N GLY A 124 -26.94 -17.38 -13.10
CA GLY A 124 -26.23 -16.28 -13.76
C GLY A 124 -24.76 -16.24 -13.35
N PRO A 125 -23.94 -15.37 -13.95
CA PRO A 125 -22.55 -15.19 -13.54
C PRO A 125 -22.39 -14.21 -12.37
N TYR A 126 -21.24 -14.27 -11.71
CA TYR A 126 -20.77 -13.17 -10.86
C TYR A 126 -20.35 -11.98 -11.71
N VAL A 127 -20.56 -10.77 -11.19
CA VAL A 127 -20.15 -9.54 -11.85
C VAL A 127 -19.28 -8.73 -10.89
N LEU A 128 -18.05 -8.42 -11.30
CA LEU A 128 -17.11 -7.58 -10.58
C LEU A 128 -17.23 -6.14 -11.09
N PHE A 129 -17.37 -5.20 -10.17
CA PHE A 129 -17.09 -3.79 -10.37
C PHE A 129 -15.76 -3.45 -9.70
N LEU A 130 -14.80 -2.97 -10.50
CA LEU A 130 -13.45 -2.65 -10.06
C LEU A 130 -13.12 -1.21 -10.46
N PRO A 131 -13.34 -0.22 -9.58
CA PRO A 131 -12.89 1.16 -9.76
C PRO A 131 -11.37 1.24 -10.00
N LEU A 132 -10.97 2.05 -10.97
CA LEU A 132 -9.60 2.16 -11.47
C LEU A 132 -9.02 3.57 -11.30
N ILE A 133 -7.77 3.71 -11.73
CA ILE A 133 -7.12 4.99 -11.99
C ILE A 133 -7.24 5.29 -13.48
N GLU A 134 -7.69 6.50 -13.83
CA GLU A 134 -7.69 7.02 -15.19
C GLU A 134 -6.93 8.35 -15.23
N GLY A 135 -5.75 8.36 -15.86
CA GLY A 135 -4.86 9.51 -15.85
C GLY A 135 -4.47 9.90 -14.41
N PRO A 136 -4.68 11.16 -13.99
CA PRO A 136 -4.40 11.61 -12.63
C PRO A 136 -5.59 11.43 -11.66
N PHE A 137 -6.67 10.74 -12.07
CA PHE A 137 -7.86 10.54 -11.26
C PHE A 137 -7.96 9.11 -10.74
N ARG A 138 -8.43 8.97 -9.49
CA ARG A 138 -8.75 7.68 -8.90
C ARG A 138 -10.25 7.56 -8.70
N ALA A 139 -10.77 6.35 -8.93
CA ALA A 139 -12.17 6.01 -8.70
C ALA A 139 -12.40 5.17 -7.44
N SER A 140 -13.56 5.37 -6.82
CA SER A 140 -14.21 4.50 -5.82
C SER A 140 -15.72 4.46 -6.06
N LEU A 141 -16.40 3.51 -5.42
CA LEU A 141 -17.87 3.48 -5.34
C LEU A 141 -18.35 4.06 -4.01
N GLN A 142 -19.56 4.60 -4.02
CA GLN A 142 -20.27 5.12 -2.85
C GLN A 142 -21.79 4.97 -3.03
N PRO A 143 -22.58 5.02 -1.95
CA PRO A 143 -24.05 4.97 -2.05
C PRO A 143 -24.65 6.32 -2.41
N ASP A 144 -25.93 6.30 -2.77
CA ASP A 144 -26.82 7.46 -2.72
C ASP A 144 -28.16 7.11 -2.04
N ASP A 145 -29.01 8.13 -1.81
CA ASP A 145 -30.31 7.98 -1.15
C ASP A 145 -31.40 7.33 -2.04
N ASN A 146 -31.11 7.05 -3.31
CA ASN A 146 -32.06 6.53 -4.31
C ASN A 146 -31.68 5.15 -4.85
N ASP A 147 -30.83 4.43 -4.12
CA ASP A 147 -30.30 3.10 -4.47
C ASP A 147 -29.43 3.05 -5.73
N ASN A 148 -28.90 4.19 -6.17
CA ASN A 148 -27.83 4.20 -7.14
C ASN A 148 -26.53 3.70 -6.52
N VAL A 149 -25.73 3.05 -7.36
CA VAL A 149 -24.31 2.88 -7.10
C VAL A 149 -23.61 4.04 -7.79
N ASP A 150 -23.02 4.94 -7.01
CA ASP A 150 -22.32 6.10 -7.54
C ASP A 150 -20.83 5.79 -7.71
N ILE A 151 -20.24 6.25 -8.82
CA ILE A 151 -18.79 6.31 -8.97
C ILE A 151 -18.28 7.70 -8.57
N CYS A 152 -17.38 7.73 -7.59
CA CYS A 152 -16.61 8.92 -7.24
C CYS A 152 -15.29 8.88 -8.01
N VAL A 153 -14.99 9.91 -8.80
CA VAL A 153 -13.73 10.05 -9.53
C VAL A 153 -13.06 11.37 -9.14
N GLU A 154 -11.88 11.30 -8.52
CA GLU A 154 -11.20 12.48 -7.98
C GLU A 154 -9.68 12.48 -8.22
N SER A 155 -9.13 13.65 -8.59
CA SER A 155 -7.69 13.88 -8.72
C SER A 155 -7.04 14.32 -7.41
N GLY A 156 -7.85 14.72 -6.43
CA GLY A 156 -7.42 15.44 -5.23
C GLY A 156 -7.18 16.92 -5.51
N PHE A 157 -6.55 17.29 -6.63
CA PHE A 157 -6.11 18.67 -6.86
C PHE A 157 -7.10 19.52 -7.67
N THR A 158 -7.48 20.69 -7.14
CA THR A 158 -8.45 21.63 -7.74
C THR A 158 -8.11 22.10 -9.16
N GLN A 159 -6.84 22.13 -9.55
CA GLN A 159 -6.44 22.53 -10.91
C GLN A 159 -6.37 21.35 -11.89
N VAL A 160 -6.30 20.12 -11.41
CA VAL A 160 -6.33 18.92 -12.25
C VAL A 160 -7.79 18.52 -12.43
N THR A 161 -8.36 18.93 -13.56
CA THR A 161 -9.77 18.76 -13.88
C THR A 161 -9.94 17.99 -15.19
N SER A 162 -11.00 17.19 -15.28
CA SER A 162 -11.46 16.55 -16.52
C SER A 162 -12.98 16.51 -16.49
N SER A 163 -13.62 16.34 -17.65
CA SER A 163 -15.05 16.09 -17.78
C SER A 163 -15.36 14.79 -18.51
N ILE A 164 -14.35 14.07 -18.99
CA ILE A 164 -14.51 12.88 -19.83
C ILE A 164 -13.66 11.75 -19.24
N PHE A 165 -14.32 10.61 -19.02
CA PHE A 165 -13.70 9.38 -18.53
C PHE A 165 -14.19 8.20 -19.37
N ARG A 166 -13.31 7.23 -19.63
CA ARG A 166 -13.59 6.06 -20.48
C ARG A 166 -13.24 4.73 -19.84
N CYS A 167 -12.42 4.75 -18.80
CA CYS A 167 -11.92 3.56 -18.12
C CYS A 167 -11.77 3.72 -16.60
N SER A 168 -12.55 4.62 -16.00
CA SER A 168 -12.57 4.83 -14.55
C SER A 168 -13.07 3.61 -13.75
N MET A 169 -13.73 2.65 -14.38
CA MET A 169 -14.05 1.35 -13.79
C MET A 169 -13.90 0.21 -14.81
N TYR A 170 -13.51 -0.96 -14.34
CA TYR A 170 -13.56 -2.20 -15.11
C TYR A 170 -14.66 -3.13 -14.59
N ILE A 171 -15.45 -3.67 -15.51
CA ILE A 171 -16.47 -4.68 -15.23
C ILE A 171 -15.95 -6.02 -15.74
N HIS A 172 -15.99 -7.04 -14.89
CA HIS A 172 -15.62 -8.40 -15.27
C HIS A 172 -16.71 -9.40 -14.89
N VAL A 173 -16.89 -10.45 -15.71
CA VAL A 173 -17.96 -11.43 -15.55
C VAL A 173 -17.36 -12.84 -15.54
N GLY A 174 -17.83 -13.69 -14.63
CA GLY A 174 -17.36 -15.07 -14.55
C GLY A 174 -18.19 -15.96 -13.63
N ASP A 175 -18.01 -17.26 -13.74
CA ASP A 175 -18.78 -18.25 -12.96
C ASP A 175 -18.19 -18.55 -11.59
N ASN A 176 -16.93 -18.17 -11.35
CA ASN A 176 -16.18 -18.49 -10.14
C ASN A 176 -15.62 -17.20 -9.51
N PRO A 177 -16.06 -16.83 -8.30
CA PRO A 177 -15.67 -15.57 -7.67
C PRO A 177 -14.19 -15.56 -7.26
N HIS A 178 -13.56 -16.73 -7.06
CA HIS A 178 -12.13 -16.84 -6.72
C HIS A 178 -11.21 -16.53 -7.91
N ASN A 179 -11.68 -16.80 -9.13
CA ASN A 179 -10.94 -16.50 -10.35
C ASN A 179 -11.24 -15.09 -10.87
N LEU A 180 -12.45 -14.58 -10.61
CA LEU A 180 -12.97 -13.32 -11.12
C LEU A 180 -12.00 -12.14 -10.91
N ILE A 181 -11.48 -11.97 -9.68
CA ILE A 181 -10.51 -10.91 -9.38
C ILE A 181 -9.18 -11.18 -10.11
N LYS A 182 -8.67 -12.41 -10.10
CA LYS A 182 -7.39 -12.75 -10.74
C LYS A 182 -7.42 -12.50 -12.24
N GLU A 183 -8.52 -12.84 -12.90
CA GLU A 183 -8.72 -12.62 -14.33
C GLU A 183 -8.86 -11.13 -14.65
N ALA A 184 -9.64 -10.39 -13.84
CA ALA A 184 -9.76 -8.95 -13.99
C ALA A 184 -8.42 -8.22 -13.80
N MET A 185 -7.64 -8.60 -12.79
CA MET A 185 -6.34 -7.99 -12.52
C MET A 185 -5.33 -8.21 -13.65
N LYS A 186 -5.42 -9.31 -14.41
CA LYS A 186 -4.59 -9.50 -15.63
C LYS A 186 -4.90 -8.46 -16.70
N VAL A 187 -6.18 -8.17 -16.93
CA VAL A 187 -6.62 -7.15 -17.89
C VAL A 187 -6.21 -5.76 -17.41
N VAL A 188 -6.48 -5.45 -16.15
CA VAL A 188 -6.14 -4.15 -15.54
C VAL A 188 -4.63 -3.93 -15.50
N ARG A 189 -3.82 -4.95 -15.21
CA ARG A 189 -2.35 -4.88 -15.29
C ARG A 189 -1.92 -4.41 -16.67
N VAL A 190 -2.43 -5.03 -17.74
CA VAL A 190 -2.03 -4.68 -19.11
C VAL A 190 -2.54 -3.28 -19.48
N HIS A 191 -3.75 -2.93 -19.07
CA HIS A 191 -4.34 -1.62 -19.33
C HIS A 191 -3.57 -0.47 -18.66
N LEU A 192 -3.27 -0.59 -17.37
CA LEU A 192 -2.60 0.47 -16.61
C LEU A 192 -1.09 0.47 -16.84
N GLY A 193 -0.45 -0.71 -16.91
CA GLY A 193 0.99 -0.83 -17.12
C GLY A 193 1.86 -0.31 -15.96
N THR A 194 1.27 -0.02 -14.80
CA THR A 194 1.93 0.61 -13.64
C THR A 194 2.29 -0.34 -12.51
N PHE A 195 1.82 -1.58 -12.55
CA PHE A 195 2.08 -2.58 -11.52
C PHE A 195 2.33 -3.96 -12.12
N LYS A 196 2.71 -4.91 -11.26
CA LYS A 196 2.91 -6.31 -11.61
C LYS A 196 1.99 -7.20 -10.79
N LEU A 197 1.56 -8.32 -11.38
CA LEU A 197 0.90 -9.38 -10.63
C LEU A 197 1.90 -10.12 -9.74
N LEU A 198 1.42 -10.78 -8.69
CA LEU A 198 2.27 -11.55 -7.78
C LEU A 198 3.11 -12.60 -8.53
N GLU A 199 2.54 -13.24 -9.56
CA GLU A 199 3.22 -14.24 -10.40
C GLU A 199 4.33 -13.65 -11.28
N GLU A 200 4.34 -12.33 -11.49
CA GLU A 200 5.38 -11.59 -12.23
C GLU A 200 6.49 -11.04 -11.31
N LYS A 201 6.36 -11.26 -9.99
CA LYS A 201 7.29 -10.78 -8.96
C LYS A 201 8.10 -11.93 -8.36
N SER A 202 9.22 -11.58 -7.74
CA SER A 202 9.96 -12.51 -6.88
C SER A 202 9.56 -12.28 -5.43
N ALA A 203 8.96 -13.29 -4.80
CA ALA A 203 8.67 -13.28 -3.38
C ALA A 203 9.97 -13.11 -2.56
N PRO A 204 10.00 -12.27 -1.51
CA PRO A 204 11.19 -12.13 -0.68
C PRO A 204 11.41 -13.37 0.20
N GLY A 205 12.65 -13.63 0.57
CA GLY A 205 13.03 -14.84 1.33
C GLY A 205 12.49 -14.91 2.76
N ILE A 206 11.72 -13.90 3.20
CA ILE A 206 11.03 -13.84 4.49
C ILE A 206 9.63 -14.47 4.46
N VAL A 207 9.05 -14.71 3.28
CA VAL A 207 7.64 -15.09 3.08
C VAL A 207 7.22 -16.33 3.87
N ASP A 208 8.05 -17.36 3.87
CA ASP A 208 7.78 -18.67 4.49
C ASP A 208 8.52 -18.82 5.83
N LYS A 209 8.86 -17.70 6.46
CA LYS A 209 9.71 -17.66 7.65
C LYS A 209 8.95 -17.12 8.85
N PHE A 210 9.16 -17.74 10.01
CA PHE A 210 8.77 -17.14 11.27
C PHE A 210 9.63 -15.89 11.54
N GLY A 211 8.96 -14.75 11.66
CA GLY A 211 9.56 -13.46 11.99
C GLY A 211 9.02 -12.90 13.29
N TRP A 212 9.84 -12.09 13.96
CA TRP A 212 9.46 -11.37 15.18
C TRP A 212 9.57 -9.87 14.97
N CYS A 213 8.50 -9.14 15.28
CA CYS A 213 8.42 -7.69 15.21
C CYS A 213 8.52 -7.10 16.61
N THR A 214 9.30 -6.04 16.77
CA THR A 214 9.56 -5.44 18.09
C THR A 214 8.45 -4.51 18.59
N TRP A 215 7.45 -4.16 17.77
CA TRP A 215 6.44 -3.15 18.10
C TRP A 215 5.68 -3.44 19.40
N ASP A 216 4.97 -4.56 19.49
CA ASP A 216 4.18 -4.88 20.69
C ASP A 216 5.04 -5.30 21.89
N ALA A 217 6.35 -5.52 21.69
CA ALA A 217 7.29 -5.84 22.76
C ALA A 217 7.82 -4.57 23.45
N PHE A 218 8.09 -3.49 22.70
CA PHE A 218 8.78 -2.33 23.22
C PHE A 218 8.17 -0.98 22.85
N TYR A 219 7.30 -0.94 21.84
CA TYR A 219 6.91 0.30 21.17
C TYR A 219 8.15 1.16 20.86
N LEU A 220 8.07 2.46 21.16
CA LEU A 220 9.17 3.42 20.96
C LEU A 220 10.41 3.16 21.83
N ASN A 221 10.35 2.26 22.81
CA ASN A 221 11.47 1.91 23.70
C ASN A 221 12.38 0.81 23.13
N VAL A 222 12.19 0.40 21.87
CA VAL A 222 13.03 -0.61 21.22
C VAL A 222 14.52 -0.24 21.29
N GLN A 223 15.36 -1.18 21.71
CA GLN A 223 16.81 -0.99 21.89
C GLN A 223 17.58 -2.33 21.74
N PRO A 224 18.90 -2.30 21.46
CA PRO A 224 19.71 -3.50 21.23
C PRO A 224 19.57 -4.60 22.29
N GLU A 225 19.64 -4.27 23.57
CA GLU A 225 19.56 -5.23 24.68
C GLU A 225 18.20 -5.93 24.73
N GLY A 226 17.12 -5.17 24.52
CA GLY A 226 15.76 -5.72 24.51
C GLY A 226 15.55 -6.69 23.36
N ILE A 227 16.04 -6.34 22.16
CA ILE A 227 15.98 -7.22 20.99
C ILE A 227 16.78 -8.50 21.24
N TRP A 228 17.99 -8.38 21.78
CA TRP A 228 18.84 -9.52 22.09
C TRP A 228 18.16 -10.51 23.05
N GLU A 229 17.63 -10.03 24.18
CA GLU A 229 16.95 -10.89 25.15
C GLU A 229 15.66 -11.48 24.57
N GLY A 230 14.91 -10.73 23.75
CA GLY A 230 13.73 -11.24 23.06
C GLY A 230 14.06 -12.39 22.09
N VAL A 231 15.09 -12.23 21.26
CA VAL A 231 15.58 -13.29 20.36
C VAL A 231 16.09 -14.49 21.16
N LYS A 232 16.89 -14.25 22.21
CA LYS A 232 17.40 -15.30 23.08
C LYS A 232 16.26 -16.11 23.69
N GLY A 233 15.25 -15.45 24.25
CA GLY A 233 14.07 -16.09 24.82
C GLY A 233 13.33 -16.94 23.78
N LEU A 234 13.12 -16.43 22.57
CA LEU A 234 12.49 -17.20 21.48
C LEU A 234 13.30 -18.44 21.10
N VAL A 235 14.64 -18.32 21.01
CA VAL A 235 15.54 -19.43 20.69
C VAL A 235 15.53 -20.49 21.79
N GLU A 236 15.67 -20.09 23.06
CA GLU A 236 15.70 -20.98 24.22
C GLU A 236 14.37 -21.73 24.43
N ASN A 237 13.25 -21.14 24.00
CA ASN A 237 11.91 -21.74 24.05
C ASN A 237 11.52 -22.48 22.75
N GLY A 238 12.45 -22.72 21.83
CA GLY A 238 12.23 -23.56 20.65
C GLY A 238 11.50 -22.88 19.47
N CYS A 239 11.34 -21.56 19.50
CA CYS A 239 10.72 -20.76 18.43
C CYS A 239 11.72 -19.77 17.79
N PRO A 240 12.88 -20.23 17.29
CA PRO A 240 13.94 -19.33 16.84
C PRO A 240 13.50 -18.50 15.61
N PRO A 241 13.50 -17.15 15.68
CA PRO A 241 13.11 -16.32 14.56
C PRO A 241 14.15 -16.40 13.44
N ARG A 242 13.66 -16.31 12.21
CA ARG A 242 14.47 -16.18 10.99
C ARG A 242 14.51 -14.74 10.50
N LEU A 243 13.50 -13.94 10.83
CA LEU A 243 13.41 -12.51 10.60
C LEU A 243 13.27 -11.79 11.95
N VAL A 244 14.04 -10.72 12.15
CA VAL A 244 13.75 -9.71 13.18
C VAL A 244 13.37 -8.41 12.46
N LEU A 245 12.21 -7.86 12.77
CA LEU A 245 11.77 -6.54 12.30
C LEU A 245 11.89 -5.55 13.44
N ILE A 246 12.85 -4.64 13.34
CA ILE A 246 13.02 -3.51 14.25
C ILE A 246 12.00 -2.44 13.85
N ASP A 247 10.87 -2.44 14.54
CA ASP A 247 9.75 -1.52 14.29
C ASP A 247 10.03 -0.11 14.84
N ASP A 248 9.02 0.77 14.78
CA ASP A 248 9.14 2.19 15.11
C ASP A 248 9.80 2.43 16.48
N GLY A 249 10.66 3.45 16.54
CA GLY A 249 11.44 3.85 17.70
C GLY A 249 12.96 3.78 17.56
N TRP A 250 13.51 3.41 16.39
CA TRP A 250 14.97 3.39 16.13
C TRP A 250 15.48 4.64 15.38
N GLN A 251 14.60 5.39 14.70
CA GLN A 251 14.97 6.55 13.88
C GLN A 251 15.33 7.77 14.74
N SER A 252 16.20 8.64 14.20
CA SER A 252 16.52 9.95 14.77
C SER A 252 15.44 10.98 14.40
N ILE A 253 14.64 11.39 15.38
CA ILE A 253 13.50 12.30 15.17
C ILE A 253 13.52 13.48 16.15
N CYS A 254 12.75 14.52 15.84
CA CYS A 254 12.49 15.62 16.77
C CYS A 254 11.16 16.34 16.46
N HIS A 255 10.67 17.13 17.41
CA HIS A 255 9.59 18.08 17.19
C HIS A 255 10.09 19.35 16.51
N ASP A 256 9.20 20.11 15.86
CA ASP A 256 9.56 21.40 15.23
C ASP A 256 10.02 22.45 16.26
N ASP A 257 9.55 22.34 17.52
CA ASP A 257 9.93 23.21 18.64
C ASP A 257 11.27 22.83 19.30
N ASP A 258 11.79 21.63 19.02
CA ASP A 258 13.06 21.18 19.58
C ASP A 258 14.23 21.82 18.80
N PRO A 259 15.33 22.23 19.44
CA PRO A 259 16.51 22.66 18.71
C PRO A 259 17.08 21.49 17.90
N ILE A 260 17.53 21.75 16.67
CA ILE A 260 18.20 20.73 15.83
C ILE A 260 19.56 20.42 16.48
N THR A 261 19.56 19.49 17.42
CA THR A 261 20.71 19.05 18.22
C THR A 261 20.70 17.53 18.29
N ASP A 262 21.74 16.95 18.87
CA ASP A 262 21.80 15.50 19.13
C ASP A 262 20.90 15.05 20.29
N GLN A 263 20.11 15.95 20.90
CA GLN A 263 19.06 15.58 21.85
C GLN A 263 17.85 15.06 21.08
N GLU A 264 17.79 13.75 20.90
CA GLU A 264 16.81 13.09 20.06
C GLU A 264 15.42 13.07 20.73
N GLY A 265 14.39 13.48 19.99
CA GLY A 265 13.01 13.62 20.44
C GLY A 265 12.34 12.32 20.87
N MET A 266 12.99 11.16 20.63
CA MET A 266 12.51 9.84 21.05
C MET A 266 12.19 9.73 22.55
N ASN A 267 12.92 10.45 23.40
CA ASN A 267 12.70 10.44 24.85
C ASN A 267 11.51 11.31 25.31
N ARG A 268 10.90 12.06 24.38
CA ARG A 268 9.83 13.02 24.64
C ARG A 268 8.49 12.61 24.03
N THR A 269 8.43 11.44 23.41
CA THR A 269 7.22 10.91 22.79
C THR A 269 6.85 9.54 23.36
N ALA A 270 5.60 9.14 23.18
CA ALA A 270 5.04 7.87 23.58
C ALA A 270 4.27 7.25 22.42
N ALA A 271 3.99 5.96 22.49
CA ALA A 271 3.18 5.28 21.49
C ALA A 271 1.81 5.96 21.34
N GLY A 272 1.48 6.36 20.11
CA GLY A 272 0.29 7.14 19.77
C GLY A 272 0.53 8.66 19.70
N GLU A 273 1.64 9.18 20.21
CA GLU A 273 1.98 10.62 20.25
C GLU A 273 3.12 11.01 19.28
N GLN A 274 3.59 10.08 18.45
CA GLN A 274 4.75 10.29 17.59
C GLN A 274 4.47 11.03 16.27
N MET A 275 3.20 11.21 15.91
CA MET A 275 2.77 11.80 14.63
C MET A 275 3.33 13.21 14.33
N PRO A 276 3.53 14.10 15.31
CA PRO A 276 4.13 15.41 15.07
C PRO A 276 5.63 15.41 14.77
N TYR A 277 6.33 14.32 15.09
CA TYR A 277 7.79 14.27 15.00
C TYR A 277 8.24 14.04 13.55
N ARG A 278 9.44 14.53 13.23
CA ARG A 278 10.01 14.46 11.87
C ARG A 278 11.39 13.85 11.88
N LEU A 279 11.74 13.18 10.78
CA LEU A 279 13.07 12.62 10.56
C LEU A 279 14.10 13.75 10.43
N VAL A 280 15.22 13.63 11.16
CA VAL A 280 16.32 14.61 11.10
C VAL A 280 17.64 14.04 10.61
N LYS A 281 17.82 12.72 10.63
CA LYS A 281 19.03 12.05 10.17
C LYS A 281 18.66 10.69 9.58
N PHE A 282 19.42 10.21 8.61
CA PHE A 282 19.29 8.85 8.11
C PHE A 282 19.83 7.81 9.10
N GLN A 283 20.78 8.22 9.94
CA GLN A 283 21.34 7.40 11.00
C GLN A 283 20.35 7.18 12.13
N GLU A 284 20.45 5.99 12.72
CA GLU A 284 19.73 5.58 13.91
C GLU A 284 19.97 6.52 15.11
N ASN A 285 19.04 6.46 16.05
CA ASN A 285 19.08 7.19 17.30
C ASN A 285 20.14 6.62 18.26
N TYR A 286 20.39 7.32 19.36
CA TYR A 286 21.44 7.05 20.34
C TYR A 286 21.39 5.61 20.87
N LYS A 287 20.20 5.01 20.98
CA LYS A 287 20.03 3.64 21.50
C LYS A 287 20.79 2.62 20.65
N PHE A 288 20.85 2.83 19.35
CA PHE A 288 21.54 1.95 18.41
C PHE A 288 22.91 2.50 18.00
N ARG A 289 23.03 3.83 17.81
CA ARG A 289 24.31 4.49 17.47
C ARG A 289 25.37 4.26 18.54
N ASP A 290 24.98 4.24 19.80
CA ASP A 290 25.91 4.08 20.94
C ASP A 290 26.13 2.64 21.38
N TYR A 291 25.51 1.66 20.70
CA TYR A 291 25.78 0.25 20.92
C TYR A 291 27.28 -0.06 20.81
N GLN A 292 27.80 -0.84 21.76
CA GLN A 292 29.17 -1.34 21.74
C GLN A 292 29.14 -2.87 21.64
N SER A 293 29.86 -3.40 20.65
CA SER A 293 29.98 -4.84 20.47
C SER A 293 30.62 -5.48 21.69
N LYS A 294 30.05 -6.60 22.13
CA LYS A 294 30.65 -7.44 23.18
C LYS A 294 31.72 -8.38 22.61
N ARG A 295 31.84 -8.46 21.28
CA ARG A 295 32.86 -9.25 20.61
C ARG A 295 34.15 -8.44 20.49
N LEU A 296 35.21 -8.94 21.10
CA LEU A 296 36.56 -8.48 20.79
C LEU A 296 36.91 -9.00 19.39
N MET A 297 36.71 -8.19 18.36
CA MET A 297 37.34 -8.48 17.07
C MET A 297 38.86 -8.36 17.23
N PRO A 298 39.67 -9.27 16.66
CA PRO A 298 41.11 -9.07 16.61
C PRO A 298 41.35 -7.72 15.94
N THR A 299 42.02 -6.82 16.65
CA THR A 299 42.48 -5.55 16.09
C THR A 299 43.44 -5.86 14.96
N GLU A 300 42.96 -5.91 13.72
CA GLU A 300 43.85 -5.60 12.61
C GLU A 300 44.26 -4.14 12.82
N THR A 301 45.54 -3.99 13.18
CA THR A 301 46.33 -2.77 13.28
C THR A 301 45.59 -1.50 12.88
N SER A 302 45.32 -0.67 13.89
CA SER A 302 44.96 0.73 13.74
C SER A 302 46.00 1.46 12.86
N SER A 303 45.76 1.55 11.56
CA SER A 303 46.11 2.76 10.82
C SER A 303 44.95 3.72 11.00
N SER A 304 45.25 4.84 11.66
CA SER A 304 44.41 6.03 11.62
C SER A 304 44.48 6.59 10.20
N ASP A 305 43.68 6.05 9.30
CA ASP A 305 43.49 6.63 7.97
C ASP A 305 42.40 7.69 8.05
N ALA A 306 42.74 8.90 7.61
CA ALA A 306 41.97 10.14 7.74
C ALA A 306 40.67 10.18 6.90
N ASN A 307 40.09 9.02 6.56
CA ASN A 307 38.87 8.87 5.78
C ASN A 307 37.85 8.00 6.53
N GLY A 308 37.37 8.49 7.68
CA GLY A 308 36.02 8.21 8.20
C GLY A 308 35.47 6.77 8.19
N ASP A 309 36.27 5.74 8.46
CA ASP A 309 35.76 4.37 8.54
C ASP A 309 34.96 4.14 9.84
N VAL A 310 33.82 3.48 9.72
CA VAL A 310 32.89 3.18 10.82
C VAL A 310 33.58 2.22 11.76
N SER A 311 33.78 2.61 13.03
CA SER A 311 34.30 1.70 14.06
C SER A 311 33.52 0.38 14.03
N LEU A 312 34.18 -0.70 13.58
CA LEU A 312 33.57 -2.02 13.41
C LEU A 312 32.98 -2.60 14.70
N ASN A 313 33.30 -1.99 15.85
CA ASN A 313 32.82 -2.42 17.16
C ASN A 313 31.73 -1.52 17.75
N LYS A 314 31.23 -0.50 17.02
CA LYS A 314 30.18 0.42 17.50
C LYS A 314 29.01 0.56 16.51
N GLY A 315 27.82 0.90 17.03
CA GLY A 315 26.66 1.34 16.25
C GLY A 315 25.73 0.22 15.77
N MET A 316 24.71 0.58 14.98
CA MET A 316 23.72 -0.37 14.44
C MET A 316 24.40 -1.52 13.66
N GLY A 317 25.44 -1.21 12.88
CA GLY A 317 26.18 -2.23 12.13
C GLY A 317 26.86 -3.27 13.01
N ALA A 318 27.44 -2.85 14.14
CA ALA A 318 28.01 -3.78 15.12
C ALA A 318 26.92 -4.63 15.78
N PHE A 319 25.77 -4.02 16.13
CA PHE A 319 24.63 -4.73 16.68
C PHE A 319 24.09 -5.81 15.73
N VAL A 320 23.88 -5.48 14.46
CA VAL A 320 23.42 -6.41 13.42
C VAL A 320 24.36 -7.60 13.28
N ARG A 321 25.68 -7.35 13.25
CA ARG A 321 26.71 -8.41 13.17
C ARG A 321 26.72 -9.31 14.40
N ASP A 322 26.58 -8.73 15.59
CA ASP A 322 26.52 -9.47 16.85
C ASP A 322 25.28 -10.36 16.87
N LEU A 323 24.10 -9.78 16.65
CA LEU A 323 22.83 -10.50 16.64
C LEU A 323 22.81 -11.68 15.65
N LYS A 324 23.18 -11.46 14.38
CA LYS A 324 23.26 -12.55 13.37
C LYS A 324 24.32 -13.60 13.72
N GLY A 325 25.42 -13.18 14.33
CA GLY A 325 26.50 -14.09 14.66
C GLY A 325 26.18 -14.98 15.88
N ASP A 326 25.44 -14.48 16.88
CA ASP A 326 25.16 -15.21 18.12
C ASP A 326 23.89 -16.04 17.95
N PHE A 327 22.93 -15.55 17.17
CA PHE A 327 21.72 -16.28 16.81
C PHE A 327 21.76 -16.66 15.34
N LYS A 328 22.43 -17.78 15.03
CA LYS A 328 22.54 -18.34 13.66
C LYS A 328 21.18 -18.62 12.99
N SER A 329 20.09 -18.58 13.75
CA SER A 329 18.75 -18.69 13.18
C SER A 329 18.37 -17.47 12.35
N ILE A 330 18.80 -16.27 12.74
CA ILE A 330 18.46 -15.01 12.11
C ILE A 330 19.12 -14.92 10.73
N LYS A 331 18.29 -14.81 9.70
CA LYS A 331 18.70 -14.63 8.31
C LYS A 331 18.45 -13.22 7.81
N TYR A 332 17.40 -12.58 8.31
CA TYR A 332 16.95 -11.27 7.88
C TYR A 332 16.77 -10.35 9.08
N ILE A 333 17.25 -9.12 8.97
CA ILE A 333 16.90 -8.02 9.87
C ILE A 333 16.31 -6.91 9.01
N TYR A 334 15.05 -6.59 9.23
CA TYR A 334 14.37 -5.47 8.57
C TYR A 334 14.17 -4.33 9.57
N VAL A 335 13.99 -3.11 9.08
CA VAL A 335 13.62 -1.96 9.91
C VAL A 335 12.36 -1.27 9.38
N TRP A 336 11.61 -0.64 10.28
CA TRP A 336 10.45 0.17 9.93
C TRP A 336 10.85 1.60 9.54
N HIS A 337 10.15 2.19 8.58
CA HIS A 337 10.09 3.65 8.42
C HIS A 337 8.76 4.06 7.78
N ALA A 338 8.34 5.31 7.97
CA ALA A 338 7.20 5.85 7.23
C ALA A 338 7.59 6.16 5.78
N LEU A 339 6.62 6.12 4.85
CA LEU A 339 6.85 6.37 3.42
C LEU A 339 7.55 7.71 3.18
N CYS A 340 7.17 8.76 3.92
CA CYS A 340 7.71 10.11 3.80
C CYS A 340 8.87 10.40 4.78
N GLY A 341 9.52 9.38 5.34
CA GLY A 341 10.62 9.51 6.30
C GLY A 341 10.22 9.03 7.69
N TYR A 342 9.54 9.89 8.45
CA TYR A 342 8.86 9.53 9.70
C TYR A 342 7.38 9.95 9.63
N TRP A 343 6.60 9.76 10.70
CA TRP A 343 5.17 10.10 10.71
C TRP A 343 4.87 11.55 10.27
N GLY A 344 5.63 12.53 10.76
CA GLY A 344 5.55 13.93 10.33
C GLY A 344 6.41 14.25 9.10
N GLY A 345 6.95 13.25 8.40
CA GLY A 345 7.85 13.46 7.26
C GLY A 345 9.28 13.82 7.66
N VAL A 346 9.97 14.60 6.82
CA VAL A 346 11.36 15.07 7.00
C VAL A 346 11.38 16.50 7.52
N ARG A 347 12.22 16.79 8.53
CA ARG A 347 12.33 18.13 9.08
C ARG A 347 13.03 19.08 8.09
N PRO A 348 12.45 20.25 7.79
CA PRO A 348 13.10 21.25 6.95
C PRO A 348 14.37 21.81 7.59
N GLN A 349 15.27 22.34 6.75
CA GLN A 349 16.46 23.10 7.18
C GLN A 349 17.44 22.29 8.05
N VAL A 350 17.45 20.96 7.92
CA VAL A 350 18.43 20.10 8.59
C VAL A 350 19.60 19.82 7.66
N PRO A 351 20.84 20.17 8.04
CA PRO A 351 22.03 19.88 7.22
C PRO A 351 22.16 18.39 6.90
N GLY A 352 22.39 18.06 5.63
CA GLY A 352 22.56 16.68 5.17
C GLY A 352 21.25 15.92 4.90
N MET A 353 20.09 16.54 5.17
CA MET A 353 18.78 16.02 4.80
C MET A 353 18.28 16.68 3.50
N PRO A 354 17.43 15.99 2.71
CA PRO A 354 16.80 16.59 1.55
C PRO A 354 15.90 17.77 1.97
N GLU A 355 15.74 18.73 1.07
CA GLU A 355 14.79 19.83 1.27
C GLU A 355 13.37 19.29 1.41
N SER A 356 12.62 19.85 2.36
CA SER A 356 11.22 19.49 2.59
C SER A 356 10.37 20.71 2.87
N ASN A 357 9.11 20.63 2.47
CA ASN A 357 8.10 21.68 2.63
C ASN A 357 7.07 21.24 3.68
N ILE A 358 6.71 22.15 4.58
CA ILE A 358 5.63 21.89 5.54
C ILE A 358 4.28 22.03 4.82
N ILE A 359 3.63 20.91 4.55
CA ILE A 359 2.34 20.82 3.87
C ILE A 359 1.22 20.62 4.89
N VAL A 360 0.13 21.37 4.71
CA VAL A 360 -1.12 21.16 5.45
C VAL A 360 -1.91 20.07 4.73
N PRO A 361 -2.10 18.88 5.33
CA PRO A 361 -2.83 17.81 4.66
C PRO A 361 -4.32 18.14 4.55
N LYS A 362 -5.00 17.56 3.56
CA LYS A 362 -6.43 17.75 3.27
C LYS A 362 -7.10 16.42 3.03
N LEU A 363 -8.20 16.16 3.75
CA LEU A 363 -9.04 14.99 3.53
C LEU A 363 -10.01 15.26 2.37
N SER A 364 -10.09 14.33 1.42
CA SER A 364 -11.12 14.38 0.37
C SER A 364 -12.52 14.24 0.98
N PRO A 365 -13.59 14.72 0.30
CA PRO A 365 -14.95 14.53 0.76
C PRO A 365 -15.29 13.05 1.02
N SER A 366 -14.83 12.14 0.15
CA SER A 366 -15.08 10.71 0.32
C SER A 366 -14.33 10.14 1.53
N LEU A 367 -13.09 10.56 1.75
CA LEU A 367 -12.30 10.08 2.89
C LEU A 367 -12.85 10.55 4.25
N ARG A 368 -13.48 11.73 4.30
CA ARG A 368 -14.19 12.23 5.49
C ARG A 368 -15.41 11.40 5.90
N MET A 369 -15.90 10.53 5.01
CA MET A 369 -16.98 9.59 5.33
C MET A 369 -16.49 8.31 6.01
N THR A 370 -15.17 8.12 6.11
CA THR A 370 -14.58 6.99 6.85
C THR A 370 -14.55 7.27 8.36
N MET A 371 -14.36 6.23 9.18
CA MET A 371 -14.25 6.39 10.63
C MET A 371 -13.05 7.26 11.00
N GLU A 372 -13.22 8.07 12.05
CA GLU A 372 -12.15 8.87 12.64
C GLU A 372 -10.97 8.00 13.08
N ASP A 373 -9.78 8.56 12.92
CA ASP A 373 -8.53 7.90 13.28
C ASP A 373 -7.58 8.91 13.92
N LEU A 374 -7.25 8.66 15.18
CA LEU A 374 -6.45 9.60 15.98
C LEU A 374 -5.08 9.90 15.34
N ALA A 375 -4.49 8.95 14.61
CA ALA A 375 -3.23 9.19 13.91
C ALA A 375 -3.42 10.22 12.79
N VAL A 376 -4.52 10.11 12.04
CA VAL A 376 -4.89 11.05 10.98
C VAL A 376 -5.15 12.43 11.56
N ASP A 377 -5.93 12.53 12.64
CA ASP A 377 -6.23 13.82 13.29
C ASP A 377 -4.95 14.53 13.74
N LYS A 378 -4.01 13.78 14.32
CA LYS A 378 -2.71 14.33 14.73
C LYS A 378 -1.88 14.76 13.53
N ILE A 379 -1.85 14.00 12.44
CA ILE A 379 -1.16 14.40 11.20
C ILE A 379 -1.77 15.69 10.64
N MET A 380 -3.10 15.78 10.57
CA MET A 380 -3.82 16.96 10.09
C MET A 380 -3.50 18.20 10.93
N ASN A 381 -3.39 18.05 12.25
CA ASN A 381 -3.09 19.15 13.17
C ASN A 381 -1.62 19.59 13.15
N ASN A 382 -0.69 18.67 12.87
CA ASN A 382 0.75 18.92 13.01
C ASN A 382 1.48 19.12 11.67
N ARG A 383 0.78 18.97 10.54
CA ARG A 383 1.35 19.14 9.19
C ARG A 383 2.44 18.10 8.88
N VAL A 384 2.84 18.01 7.61
CA VAL A 384 3.86 17.04 7.16
C VAL A 384 4.99 17.74 6.44
N GLY A 385 6.23 17.45 6.82
CA GLY A 385 7.42 17.84 6.08
C GLY A 385 7.61 16.94 4.86
N LEU A 386 7.00 17.32 3.74
CA LEU A 386 7.03 16.54 2.51
C LEU A 386 8.27 16.90 1.68
N VAL A 387 9.05 15.89 1.29
CA VAL A 387 10.11 16.08 0.30
C VAL A 387 9.46 16.24 -1.09
N PRO A 388 9.79 17.26 -1.88
CA PRO A 388 9.26 17.42 -3.23
C PRO A 388 9.46 16.17 -4.10
N PRO A 389 8.49 15.82 -4.97
CA PRO A 389 8.52 14.56 -5.73
C PRO A 389 9.72 14.43 -6.69
N ASP A 390 10.27 15.54 -7.16
CA ASP A 390 11.49 15.58 -7.97
C ASP A 390 12.76 15.31 -7.15
N MET A 391 12.72 15.51 -5.83
CA MET A 391 13.84 15.36 -4.90
C MET A 391 13.73 14.11 -4.00
N VAL A 392 12.59 13.42 -4.00
CA VAL A 392 12.34 12.25 -3.13
C VAL A 392 13.37 11.12 -3.31
N HIS A 393 14.01 11.04 -4.47
CA HIS A 393 15.09 10.10 -4.73
C HIS A 393 16.28 10.28 -3.77
N GLN A 394 16.58 11.49 -3.33
CA GLN A 394 17.65 11.79 -2.38
C GLN A 394 17.34 11.25 -0.98
N MET A 395 16.06 11.32 -0.58
CA MET A 395 15.59 10.76 0.68
C MET A 395 15.79 9.24 0.72
N TYR A 396 15.31 8.53 -0.31
CA TYR A 396 15.44 7.08 -0.36
C TYR A 396 16.88 6.61 -0.59
N GLU A 397 17.67 7.32 -1.40
CA GLU A 397 19.10 7.01 -1.53
C GLU A 397 19.80 7.14 -0.17
N GLY A 398 19.62 8.27 0.52
CA GLY A 398 20.27 8.50 1.81
C GLY A 398 19.83 7.50 2.88
N LEU A 399 18.54 7.20 2.96
CA LEU A 399 18.01 6.25 3.94
C LEU A 399 18.43 4.81 3.61
N HIS A 400 18.18 4.34 2.38
CA HIS A 400 18.38 2.93 2.04
C HIS A 400 19.86 2.56 1.89
N SER A 401 20.70 3.46 1.37
CA SER A 401 22.16 3.22 1.32
C SER A 401 22.77 3.13 2.72
N HIS A 402 22.35 3.99 3.67
CA HIS A 402 22.77 3.89 5.06
C HIS A 402 22.36 2.54 5.66
N LEU A 403 21.08 2.16 5.52
CA LEU A 403 20.56 0.90 6.04
C LEU A 403 21.29 -0.32 5.49
N GLU A 404 21.54 -0.36 4.17
CA GLU A 404 22.36 -1.41 3.55
C GLU A 404 23.78 -1.43 4.15
N SER A 405 24.41 -0.26 4.32
CA SER A 405 25.78 -0.16 4.85
C SER A 405 25.93 -0.72 6.27
N VAL A 406 24.87 -0.67 7.08
CA VAL A 406 24.85 -1.24 8.44
C VAL A 406 24.29 -2.67 8.49
N GLY A 407 24.04 -3.29 7.34
CA GLY A 407 23.69 -4.72 7.20
C GLY A 407 22.21 -5.06 7.36
N ILE A 408 21.32 -4.08 7.23
CA ILE A 408 19.87 -4.29 7.16
C ILE A 408 19.50 -4.91 5.80
N ASP A 409 18.65 -5.93 5.84
CA ASP A 409 18.31 -6.73 4.66
C ASP A 409 17.05 -6.25 3.91
N GLY A 410 16.28 -5.35 4.52
CA GLY A 410 15.04 -4.82 3.96
C GLY A 410 14.29 -3.89 4.91
N VAL A 411 13.14 -3.41 4.45
CA VAL A 411 12.35 -2.40 5.16
C VAL A 411 10.88 -2.78 5.31
N LYS A 412 10.23 -2.31 6.37
CA LYS A 412 8.77 -2.19 6.46
C LYS A 412 8.43 -0.71 6.23
N VAL A 413 7.71 -0.41 5.16
CA VAL A 413 7.29 0.95 4.82
C VAL A 413 5.85 1.14 5.24
N ASP A 414 5.62 2.12 6.11
CA ASP A 414 4.32 2.37 6.73
C ASP A 414 3.78 3.77 6.41
N VAL A 415 2.56 4.06 6.86
CA VAL A 415 1.90 5.36 6.63
C VAL A 415 1.82 5.70 5.13
N ILE A 416 1.65 4.67 4.29
CA ILE A 416 1.75 4.79 2.83
C ILE A 416 0.71 5.75 2.26
N HIS A 417 -0.52 5.72 2.80
CA HIS A 417 -1.62 6.56 2.32
C HIS A 417 -1.55 8.03 2.73
N LEU A 418 -0.47 8.46 3.37
CA LEU A 418 -0.25 9.88 3.68
C LEU A 418 -0.31 10.76 2.42
N LEU A 419 0.18 10.26 1.29
CA LEU A 419 0.27 11.02 0.02
C LEU A 419 -1.10 11.48 -0.48
N GLU A 420 -2.16 10.73 -0.21
CA GLU A 420 -3.52 11.08 -0.66
C GLU A 420 -4.09 12.32 0.06
N MET A 421 -3.40 12.82 1.08
CA MET A 421 -3.78 14.03 1.79
C MET A 421 -2.88 15.23 1.44
N MET A 422 -1.82 15.06 0.64
CA MET A 422 -0.79 16.10 0.39
C MET A 422 -0.69 16.50 -1.08
N TYR A 423 -1.78 16.37 -1.83
CA TYR A 423 -1.81 16.34 -3.29
C TYR A 423 -1.83 17.69 -4.00
N GLU A 424 -2.15 18.79 -3.31
CA GLU A 424 -2.58 20.03 -3.96
C GLU A 424 -1.48 20.66 -4.82
N ASP A 425 -0.25 20.72 -4.35
CA ASP A 425 0.82 21.41 -5.09
C ASP A 425 1.61 20.50 -6.05
N TYR A 426 1.27 19.21 -6.14
CA TYR A 426 2.10 18.19 -6.81
C TYR A 426 1.37 17.38 -7.88
N GLY A 427 0.43 18.01 -8.58
CA GLY A 427 -0.25 17.38 -9.73
C GLY A 427 -1.36 16.40 -9.36
N GLY A 428 -1.79 16.38 -8.09
CA GLY A 428 -2.81 15.48 -7.60
C GLY A 428 -2.27 14.22 -6.92
N ARG A 429 -3.19 13.46 -6.31
CA ARG A 429 -2.85 12.28 -5.49
C ARG A 429 -2.11 11.20 -6.28
N VAL A 430 -2.50 11.01 -7.54
CA VAL A 430 -1.96 9.96 -8.41
C VAL A 430 -0.54 10.28 -8.86
N GLU A 431 -0.25 11.52 -9.27
CA GLU A 431 1.08 11.90 -9.75
C GLU A 431 2.11 11.96 -8.62
N LEU A 432 1.70 12.46 -7.44
CA LEU A 432 2.53 12.41 -6.24
C LEU A 432 2.84 10.95 -5.84
N ALA A 433 1.83 10.08 -5.84
CA ALA A 433 1.99 8.65 -5.55
C ALA A 433 2.92 7.95 -6.55
N LYS A 434 2.78 8.22 -7.86
CA LYS A 434 3.67 7.68 -8.90
C LYS A 434 5.13 8.05 -8.64
N ALA A 435 5.40 9.32 -8.30
CA ALA A 435 6.77 9.77 -8.03
C ALA A 435 7.39 9.04 -6.83
N TYR A 436 6.66 8.97 -5.71
CA TYR A 436 7.12 8.31 -4.49
C TYR A 436 7.29 6.79 -4.67
N TYR A 437 6.31 6.11 -5.25
CA TYR A 437 6.39 4.65 -5.46
C TYR A 437 7.44 4.25 -6.48
N LYS A 438 7.65 5.06 -7.53
CA LYS A 438 8.75 4.86 -8.48
C LYS A 438 10.10 4.97 -7.79
N ALA A 439 10.29 5.99 -6.94
CA ALA A 439 11.52 6.15 -6.18
C ALA A 439 11.70 4.99 -5.20
N LEU A 440 10.69 4.68 -4.37
CA LEU A 440 10.73 3.55 -3.44
C LEU A 440 11.13 2.25 -4.15
N THR A 441 10.48 1.93 -5.27
CA THR A 441 10.79 0.76 -6.10
C THR A 441 12.24 0.76 -6.58
N ALA A 442 12.74 1.90 -7.07
CA ALA A 442 14.11 2.01 -7.55
C ALA A 442 15.14 1.74 -6.44
N PHE A 443 14.94 2.29 -5.24
CA PHE A 443 15.90 2.14 -4.14
C PHE A 443 15.75 0.82 -3.37
N VAL A 444 14.57 0.19 -3.35
CA VAL A 444 14.42 -1.22 -2.92
C VAL A 444 15.17 -2.15 -3.88
N LYS A 445 15.08 -1.90 -5.20
CA LYS A 445 15.86 -2.66 -6.19
C LYS A 445 17.36 -2.49 -6.02
N LYS A 446 17.80 -1.26 -5.74
CA LYS A 446 19.22 -0.94 -5.58
C LYS A 446 19.83 -1.53 -4.30
N HIS A 447 19.15 -1.42 -3.16
CA HIS A 447 19.75 -1.70 -1.84
C HIS A 447 19.23 -2.96 -1.14
N PHE A 448 18.05 -3.47 -1.54
CA PHE A 448 17.37 -4.57 -0.84
C PHE A 448 16.99 -5.72 -1.78
N LYS A 449 17.91 -6.04 -2.72
CA LYS A 449 17.82 -7.21 -3.62
C LYS A 449 16.54 -7.28 -4.46
N GLY A 450 15.88 -6.15 -4.72
CA GLY A 450 14.67 -6.12 -5.54
C GLY A 450 13.36 -6.19 -4.79
N ASN A 451 13.32 -6.88 -3.65
CA ASN A 451 12.05 -7.27 -3.02
C ASN A 451 12.06 -7.24 -1.48
N GLY A 452 13.12 -6.72 -0.85
CA GLY A 452 13.24 -6.60 0.61
C GLY A 452 12.36 -5.50 1.20
N VAL A 453 11.05 -5.60 1.01
CA VAL A 453 10.06 -4.59 1.43
C VAL A 453 8.75 -5.23 1.88
N ILE A 454 8.20 -4.73 2.98
CA ILE A 454 6.83 -5.01 3.46
C ILE A 454 6.08 -3.69 3.45
N ALA A 455 4.94 -3.61 2.78
CA ALA A 455 4.06 -2.45 2.87
C ALA A 455 3.12 -2.53 4.10
N SER A 456 2.76 -1.39 4.66
CA SER A 456 1.81 -1.25 5.77
C SER A 456 1.01 0.05 5.62
N MET A 457 -0.25 0.02 6.08
CA MET A 457 -1.21 1.12 5.92
C MET A 457 -1.42 1.50 4.45
N GLU A 458 -1.52 0.48 3.60
CA GLU A 458 -1.47 0.53 2.14
C GLU A 458 -2.78 0.15 1.45
N HIS A 459 -3.90 0.12 2.17
CA HIS A 459 -5.16 -0.45 1.69
C HIS A 459 -6.00 0.36 0.67
N CYS A 460 -5.57 1.54 0.20
CA CYS A 460 -6.16 2.21 -0.97
C CYS A 460 -5.73 1.57 -2.31
N ASN A 461 -6.63 1.53 -3.28
CA ASN A 461 -6.41 1.01 -4.63
C ASN A 461 -5.36 1.82 -5.41
N ASP A 462 -5.08 3.08 -5.04
CA ASP A 462 -3.92 3.84 -5.51
C ASP A 462 -2.62 3.04 -5.36
N PHE A 463 -2.41 2.50 -4.15
CA PHE A 463 -1.23 1.72 -3.87
C PHE A 463 -1.26 0.37 -4.60
N MET A 464 -2.42 -0.28 -4.68
CA MET A 464 -2.56 -1.53 -5.42
C MET A 464 -2.15 -1.38 -6.90
N PHE A 465 -2.55 -0.28 -7.54
CA PHE A 465 -2.28 -0.05 -8.96
C PHE A 465 -0.95 0.67 -9.25
N LEU A 466 -0.36 1.38 -8.29
CA LEU A 466 0.86 2.18 -8.51
C LEU A 466 2.07 1.74 -7.68
N GLY A 467 1.86 1.16 -6.50
CA GLY A 467 2.88 0.82 -5.51
C GLY A 467 3.40 -0.61 -5.58
N THR A 468 2.71 -1.50 -6.28
CA THR A 468 2.98 -2.94 -6.26
C THR A 468 3.88 -3.43 -7.41
N GLU A 469 4.69 -2.56 -8.03
CA GLU A 469 5.62 -2.99 -9.09
C GLU A 469 6.69 -3.96 -8.57
N ALA A 470 7.30 -3.67 -7.41
CA ALA A 470 8.27 -4.55 -6.74
C ALA A 470 7.75 -5.15 -5.42
N ILE A 471 6.77 -4.50 -4.79
CA ILE A 471 6.26 -4.91 -3.48
C ILE A 471 5.35 -6.13 -3.65
N SER A 472 5.67 -7.20 -2.93
CA SER A 472 4.96 -8.49 -2.98
C SER A 472 4.29 -8.86 -1.65
N LEU A 473 4.54 -8.08 -0.59
CA LEU A 473 4.06 -8.32 0.76
C LEU A 473 3.47 -7.06 1.37
N GLY A 474 2.30 -7.20 1.98
CA GLY A 474 1.53 -6.12 2.59
C GLY A 474 0.92 -6.55 3.91
N ARG A 475 0.63 -5.61 4.80
CA ARG A 475 0.07 -5.88 6.14
C ARG A 475 -1.43 -5.63 6.13
N VAL A 476 -2.22 -6.62 6.57
CA VAL A 476 -3.71 -6.59 6.49
C VAL A 476 -4.39 -6.25 7.81
N GLY A 477 -3.61 -6.01 8.86
CA GLY A 477 -4.13 -5.64 10.17
C GLY A 477 -3.06 -5.77 11.25
N MET A 478 -3.44 -5.66 12.52
CA MET A 478 -2.46 -5.67 13.62
C MET A 478 -1.55 -6.90 13.62
N TYR A 479 -2.05 -8.06 13.15
CA TYR A 479 -1.40 -9.36 13.35
C TYR A 479 -1.11 -10.18 12.07
N MET A 480 -1.44 -9.70 10.87
CA MET A 480 -1.36 -10.52 9.64
C MET A 480 -0.71 -9.80 8.45
N THR A 481 0.15 -10.52 7.72
CA THR A 481 0.73 -10.10 6.43
C THR A 481 0.09 -10.94 5.32
N ILE A 482 -0.22 -10.35 4.16
CA ILE A 482 -0.67 -11.05 2.95
C ILE A 482 0.30 -10.79 1.78
N PHE A 483 0.10 -11.58 0.73
CA PHE A 483 0.68 -11.31 -0.57
C PHE A 483 -0.14 -10.25 -1.32
N LEU A 484 0.56 -9.32 -1.95
CA LEU A 484 0.00 -8.21 -2.72
C LEU A 484 0.09 -8.41 -4.23
#